data_AF-A0A0C2MIG7-F1
#
_entry.id   AF-A0A0C2MIG7-F1
#
_cell.length_a   1.000
_cell.length_b   1.000
_cell.length_c   1.000
_cell.angle_alpha   90.00
_cell.angle_beta   90.00
_cell.angle_gamma   90.00
#
_symmetry.space_group_name_H-M   'P 1'
#
loop_
_entity.id
_entity.type
_entity.pdbx_description
1 polymer ?
#
loop_
_entity_poly.entity_id
_entity_poly.type
_entity_poly.pdbx_seq_one_letter_code
_entity_poly.pdbx_strand_id
1 'polypeptide(L)'
;MVINGVNVNMEMDTGATVSCIDQNVWEKLGSPRLSKTVPLRAFLNYKIPTLVETFVEAVFRNKKHRLPLVIIKGADKPICGLRWLRKFGFTLDKIQKIDETENDISAKFIKKYENEVSPNQIGIKTHKASIQLC
;
A
#
# COMPACT_ATOMS: atom_id res chain seq x y z
N MET A 1 -5.78 -12.98 6.19
CA MET A 1 -5.30 -13.69 4.97
C MET A 1 -4.63 -14.97 5.41
N VAL A 2 -4.61 -16.03 4.59
CA VAL A 2 -3.85 -17.24 4.92
C VAL A 2 -2.55 -17.24 4.11
N ILE A 3 -1.41 -17.38 4.77
CA ILE A 3 -0.08 -17.43 4.15
C ILE A 3 0.59 -18.72 4.60
N ASN A 4 0.98 -19.60 3.67
CA ASN A 4 1.53 -20.92 3.98
C ASN A 4 0.69 -21.70 5.03
N GLY A 5 -0.64 -21.60 4.95
CA GLY A 5 -1.56 -22.24 5.91
C GLY A 5 -1.75 -21.49 7.23
N VAL A 6 -1.02 -20.40 7.49
CA VAL A 6 -1.11 -19.60 8.72
C VAL A 6 -1.98 -18.36 8.51
N ASN A 7 -2.91 -18.10 9.44
CA ASN A 7 -3.67 -16.86 9.44
C ASN A 7 -2.79 -15.67 9.84
N VAL A 8 -2.62 -14.73 8.91
CA VAL A 8 -1.90 -13.47 9.12
C VAL A 8 -2.87 -12.31 8.91
N ASN A 9 -2.95 -11.42 9.89
CA ASN A 9 -3.68 -10.16 9.75
C ASN A 9 -2.76 -9.14 9.08
N MET A 10 -3.09 -8.74 7.85
CA MET A 10 -2.29 -7.80 7.07
C MET A 10 -3.11 -6.53 6.79
N GLU A 11 -2.47 -5.38 6.92
CA GLU A 11 -3.03 -4.09 6.56
C GLU A 11 -2.97 -3.91 5.03
N MET A 12 -4.08 -3.51 4.41
CA MET A 12 -4.11 -3.26 2.97
C MET A 12 -3.58 -1.86 2.69
N ASP A 13 -2.43 -1.77 2.04
CA ASP A 13 -1.75 -0.49 1.79
C ASP A 13 -1.44 -0.33 0.30
N THR A 14 -2.17 0.57 -0.37
CA THR A 14 -1.94 0.90 -1.79
C THR A 14 -0.71 1.78 -1.99
N GLY A 15 -0.21 2.45 -0.95
CA GLY A 15 1.02 3.25 -0.97
C GLY A 15 2.29 2.40 -0.90
N ALA A 16 2.19 1.15 -0.47
CA ALA A 16 3.29 0.19 -0.49
C ALA A 16 3.32 -0.62 -1.78
N THR A 17 4.44 -0.59 -2.52
CA THR A 17 4.59 -1.41 -3.74
C THR A 17 4.65 -2.91 -3.44
N VAL A 18 5.25 -3.29 -2.31
CA VAL A 18 5.50 -4.68 -1.92
C VAL A 18 4.72 -5.04 -0.66
N SER A 19 4.50 -6.34 -0.47
CA SER A 19 4.00 -6.86 0.80
C SER A 19 5.17 -7.24 1.70
N CYS A 20 5.06 -6.94 2.99
CA CYS A 20 6.10 -7.24 3.96
C CYS A 20 5.56 -7.73 5.30
N ILE A 21 6.41 -8.44 6.03
CA ILE A 21 6.18 -8.90 7.40
C ILE A 21 7.47 -8.81 8.21
N ASP A 22 7.35 -8.80 9.54
CA ASP A 22 8.50 -8.95 10.42
C ASP A 22 9.03 -10.39 10.45
N GLN A 23 10.21 -10.54 11.08
CA GLN A 23 10.86 -11.84 11.24
C GLN A 23 10.04 -12.81 12.10
N ASN A 24 9.31 -12.32 13.11
CA ASN A 24 8.52 -13.16 14.01
C ASN A 24 7.38 -13.85 13.27
N VAL A 25 6.70 -13.13 12.37
CA VAL A 25 5.66 -13.71 11.51
C VAL A 25 6.31 -14.68 10.53
N TRP A 26 7.45 -14.36 9.93
CA TRP A 26 8.15 -15.24 8.99
C TRP A 26 8.51 -16.60 9.60
N GLU A 27 9.00 -16.61 10.84
CA GLU A 27 9.29 -17.83 11.58
C GLU A 27 8.03 -18.69 11.78
N LYS A 28 6.89 -18.06 12.11
CA LYS A 28 5.59 -18.75 12.21
C LYS A 28 5.12 -19.34 10.88
N LEU A 29 5.54 -18.79 9.75
CA LEU A 29 5.26 -19.33 8.41
C LEU A 29 6.12 -20.56 8.05
N GLY A 30 6.96 -21.05 8.96
CA GLY A 30 7.88 -22.15 8.73
C GLY A 30 9.19 -21.75 8.07
N SER A 31 9.56 -20.46 8.16
CA SER A 31 10.82 -19.92 7.66
C SER A 31 11.13 -20.29 6.19
N PRO A 32 10.21 -20.01 5.25
CA PRO A 32 10.39 -20.36 3.84
C PRO A 32 11.69 -19.78 3.27
N ARG A 33 12.28 -20.51 2.31
CA ARG A 33 13.63 -20.23 1.78
C ARG A 33 13.75 -18.78 1.30
N LEU A 34 14.86 -18.16 1.68
CA LEU A 34 15.16 -16.77 1.42
C LEU A 34 15.88 -16.58 0.07
N SER A 35 15.59 -15.48 -0.60
CA SER A 35 16.26 -14.98 -1.80
C SER A 35 16.73 -13.54 -1.59
N LYS A 36 17.78 -13.14 -2.34
CA LYS A 36 18.30 -11.77 -2.29
C LYS A 36 17.22 -10.78 -2.72
N THR A 37 17.17 -9.63 -2.05
CA THR A 37 16.28 -8.53 -2.40
C THR A 37 17.01 -7.20 -2.31
N VAL A 38 16.47 -6.19 -2.98
CA VAL A 38 16.96 -4.81 -2.90
C VAL A 38 16.40 -4.16 -1.63
N PRO A 39 17.15 -3.32 -0.90
CA PRO A 39 16.64 -2.66 0.28
C PRO A 39 15.40 -1.81 -0.03
N LEU A 40 14.34 -1.98 0.76
CA LEU A 40 13.14 -1.16 0.65
C LEU A 40 13.39 0.27 1.11
N ARG A 41 12.62 1.20 0.52
CA ARG A 41 12.59 2.61 0.89
C ARG A 41 11.18 2.98 1.31
N ALA A 42 11.06 3.63 2.47
CA ALA A 42 9.84 4.25 2.91
C ALA A 42 9.58 5.54 2.11
N PHE A 43 8.38 6.11 2.27
CA PHE A 43 7.94 7.32 1.57
C PHE A 43 8.93 8.50 1.64
N LEU A 44 9.55 8.72 2.81
CA LEU A 44 10.53 9.79 3.03
C LEU A 44 11.98 9.37 2.69
N ASN A 45 12.17 8.40 1.80
CA ASN A 45 13.46 7.81 1.42
C ASN A 45 14.27 7.15 2.56
N TYR A 46 13.69 7.01 3.75
CA TYR A 46 14.29 6.23 4.83
C TYR A 46 14.44 4.79 4.39
N LYS A 47 15.66 4.24 4.55
CA LYS A 47 15.96 2.86 4.23
C LYS A 47 15.31 1.96 5.28
N ILE A 48 14.40 1.11 4.86
CA ILE A 48 13.82 0.09 5.73
C ILE A 48 14.86 -1.03 5.82
N PRO A 49 15.29 -1.46 7.02
CA PRO A 49 16.24 -2.55 7.17
C PRO A 49 15.62 -3.86 6.68
N THR A 50 15.78 -4.11 5.38
CA THR A 50 15.22 -5.26 4.69
C THR A 50 16.19 -6.41 4.80
N LEU A 51 15.68 -7.58 5.19
CA LEU A 51 16.49 -8.78 5.28
C LEU A 51 16.63 -9.42 3.90
N VAL A 52 15.48 -9.81 3.33
CA VAL A 52 15.39 -10.81 2.26
C VAL A 52 13.98 -10.81 1.65
N GLU A 53 13.84 -11.42 0.48
CA GLU A 53 12.54 -11.79 -0.10
C GLU A 53 12.35 -13.30 0.02
N THR A 54 11.11 -13.77 0.09
CA THR A 54 10.76 -15.18 -0.01
C THR A 54 9.49 -15.33 -0.85
N PHE A 55 9.22 -16.53 -1.35
CA PHE A 55 7.98 -16.83 -2.05
C PHE A 55 7.08 -17.67 -1.15
N VAL A 56 5.85 -17.19 -0.97
CA VAL A 56 4.84 -17.85 -0.13
C VAL A 56 3.60 -18.15 -0.93
N GLU A 57 2.84 -19.13 -0.45
CA GLU A 57 1.48 -19.36 -0.90
C GLU A 57 0.53 -18.45 -0.12
N ALA A 58 -0.07 -17.47 -0.79
CA ALA A 58 -1.03 -16.56 -0.20
C ALA A 58 -2.44 -16.87 -0.71
N VAL A 59 -3.38 -17.00 0.22
CA VAL A 59 -4.80 -17.25 -0.02
C VAL A 59 -5.63 -16.13 0.59
N PHE A 60 -6.46 -15.51 -0.23
CA PHE A 60 -7.41 -14.49 0.19
C PHE A 60 -8.73 -14.72 -0.57
N ARG A 61 -9.83 -14.87 0.19
CA ARG A 61 -11.12 -15.34 -0.34
C ARG A 61 -10.91 -16.66 -1.10
N ASN A 62 -11.43 -16.76 -2.32
CA ASN A 62 -11.33 -17.96 -3.17
C ASN A 62 -10.13 -17.93 -4.13
N LYS A 63 -9.17 -17.02 -3.93
CA LYS A 63 -7.98 -16.87 -4.79
C LYS A 63 -6.72 -17.31 -4.05
N LYS A 64 -5.91 -18.11 -4.73
CA LYS A 64 -4.64 -18.65 -4.25
C LYS A 64 -3.53 -18.30 -5.22
N HIS A 65 -2.45 -17.72 -4.71
CA HIS A 65 -1.31 -17.27 -5.52
C HIS A 65 0.02 -17.55 -4.82
N ARG A 66 1.05 -17.87 -5.61
CA ARG A 66 2.44 -17.89 -5.13
C ARG A 66 3.05 -16.50 -5.36
N LEU A 67 3.33 -15.76 -4.29
CA LEU A 67 3.69 -14.34 -4.35
C LEU A 67 4.96 -14.03 -3.56
N PRO A 68 5.73 -13.00 -3.97
CA PRO A 68 6.90 -12.55 -3.23
C PRO A 68 6.49 -11.83 -1.95
N LEU A 69 7.16 -12.12 -0.84
CA LEU A 69 6.96 -11.51 0.46
C LEU A 69 8.30 -11.02 1.00
N VAL A 70 8.36 -9.76 1.41
CA VAL A 70 9.59 -9.16 1.93
C VAL A 70 9.64 -9.30 3.45
N ILE A 71 10.79 -9.71 3.98
CA ILE A 71 11.00 -9.81 5.42
C ILE A 71 11.81 -8.59 5.88
N ILE A 72 11.28 -7.87 6.86
CA ILE A 72 11.91 -6.66 7.43
C ILE A 72 12.37 -6.92 8.87
N LYS A 73 13.40 -6.18 9.31
CA LYS A 73 13.83 -6.20 10.73
C LYS A 73 12.94 -5.27 11.56
N GLY A 74 12.72 -5.65 12.82
CA GLY A 74 11.91 -4.90 13.78
C GLY A 74 10.48 -5.43 13.86
N ALA A 75 9.75 -5.02 14.90
CA ALA A 75 8.33 -5.35 15.04
C ALA A 75 7.52 -4.27 14.30
N ASP A 76 6.92 -4.66 13.18
CA ASP A 76 6.05 -3.79 12.40
C ASP A 76 4.82 -4.58 11.93
N LYS A 77 3.76 -3.87 11.59
CA LYS A 77 2.52 -4.48 11.12
C LYS A 77 2.75 -5.15 9.76
N PRO A 78 2.24 -6.37 9.55
CA PRO A 78 2.19 -6.99 8.22
C PRO A 78 1.46 -6.11 7.21
N ILE A 79 2.08 -5.84 6.06
CA ILE A 79 1.53 -5.00 5.00
C ILE A 79 1.22 -5.83 3.75
N CYS A 80 0.00 -5.72 3.24
CA CYS A 80 -0.43 -6.23 1.94
C CYS A 80 -0.34 -5.09 0.92
N GLY A 81 0.77 -5.05 0.19
CA GLY A 81 1.06 -4.01 -0.79
C GLY A 81 0.39 -4.22 -2.14
N LEU A 82 0.54 -3.21 -3.00
CA LEU A 82 -0.10 -3.08 -4.30
C LEU A 82 0.09 -4.31 -5.21
N ARG A 83 1.27 -4.94 -5.22
CA ARG A 83 1.53 -6.14 -6.03
C ARG A 83 0.61 -7.30 -5.64
N TRP A 84 0.35 -7.49 -4.34
CA TRP A 84 -0.57 -8.53 -3.85
C TRP A 84 -2.02 -8.11 -4.07
N LEU A 85 -2.36 -6.88 -3.73
CA LEU A 85 -3.70 -6.32 -3.93
C LEU A 85 -4.19 -6.52 -5.36
N ARG A 86 -3.36 -6.18 -6.36
CA ARG A 86 -3.68 -6.41 -7.78
C ARG A 86 -3.94 -7.87 -8.11
N LYS A 87 -3.15 -8.81 -7.56
CA LYS A 87 -3.33 -10.25 -7.79
C LYS A 87 -4.64 -10.75 -7.18
N PHE A 88 -5.04 -10.22 -6.02
CA PHE A 88 -6.34 -10.52 -5.43
C PHE A 88 -7.52 -9.82 -6.11
N GLY A 89 -7.26 -8.94 -7.09
CA GLY A 89 -8.28 -8.27 -7.89
C GLY A 89 -8.74 -6.93 -7.30
N PHE A 90 -7.93 -6.31 -6.45
CA PHE A 90 -8.10 -4.91 -6.10
C PHE A 90 -7.46 -4.07 -7.21
N THR A 91 -8.28 -3.54 -8.09
CA THR A 91 -7.89 -2.67 -9.21
C THR A 91 -8.63 -1.34 -9.09
N LEU A 92 -7.97 -0.26 -9.53
CA LEU A 92 -8.53 1.09 -9.61
C LEU A 92 -9.11 1.38 -11.01
N ASP A 93 -9.43 0.32 -11.76
CA ASP A 93 -10.01 0.36 -13.10
C ASP A 93 -11.42 0.99 -13.13
N LYS A 94 -12.04 1.14 -11.96
CA LYS A 94 -13.33 1.80 -11.76
C LYS A 94 -13.22 3.10 -10.95
N ILE A 95 -12.13 3.86 -11.10
CA ILE A 95 -12.21 5.28 -10.74
C ILE A 95 -13.15 5.92 -11.76
N GLN A 96 -14.44 5.91 -11.44
CA GLN A 96 -15.42 6.67 -12.18
C GLN A 96 -15.02 8.12 -12.06
N LYS A 97 -14.92 8.79 -13.22
CA LYS A 97 -14.91 10.24 -13.24
C LYS A 97 -16.20 10.63 -12.52
N ILE A 98 -16.08 11.34 -11.40
CA ILE A 98 -17.25 11.99 -10.81
C ILE A 98 -17.62 13.02 -11.86
N ASP A 99 -18.68 12.75 -12.63
CA ASP A 99 -19.22 13.74 -13.55
C ASP A 99 -19.52 14.98 -12.71
N GLU A 100 -19.05 16.14 -13.17
CA GLU A 100 -19.19 17.45 -12.53
C GLU A 100 -20.67 17.88 -12.35
N THR A 101 -21.62 16.97 -12.56
CA THR A 101 -23.05 17.15 -12.33
C THR A 101 -23.43 17.17 -10.84
N GLU A 102 -22.54 16.83 -9.90
CA GLU A 102 -22.73 17.10 -8.46
C GLU A 102 -22.20 18.50 -8.05
N ASN A 103 -22.63 19.54 -8.77
CA ASN A 103 -22.49 20.92 -8.30
C ASN A 103 -23.11 21.12 -6.90
N ASP A 104 -24.09 20.30 -6.53
CA ASP A 104 -24.82 20.42 -5.26
C ASP A 104 -24.02 19.91 -4.05
N ILE A 105 -23.17 18.89 -4.20
CA ILE A 105 -22.36 18.36 -3.08
C ILE A 105 -21.18 19.29 -2.81
N SER A 106 -20.43 19.66 -3.84
CA SER A 106 -19.28 20.57 -3.71
C SER A 106 -19.71 21.93 -3.12
N ALA A 107 -20.83 22.49 -3.56
CA ALA A 107 -21.36 23.74 -3.02
C ALA A 107 -21.79 23.60 -1.54
N LYS A 108 -22.41 22.49 -1.14
CA LYS A 108 -22.78 22.23 0.27
C LYS A 108 -21.56 22.06 1.17
N PHE A 109 -20.53 21.35 0.71
CA PHE A 109 -19.27 21.21 1.44
C PHE A 109 -18.53 22.54 1.58
N ILE A 110 -18.41 23.32 0.49
CA ILE A 110 -17.77 24.64 0.51
C ILE A 110 -18.54 25.58 1.45
N LYS A 111 -19.87 25.62 1.38
CA LYS A 111 -20.71 26.43 2.28
C LYS A 111 -20.57 26.03 3.75
N LYS A 112 -20.38 24.74 4.05
CA LYS A 112 -20.17 24.25 5.42
C LYS A 112 -18.85 24.74 6.03
N TYR A 113 -17.81 24.89 5.20
CA TYR A 113 -16.46 25.30 5.63
C TYR A 113 -16.07 26.67 5.09
N GLU A 114 -17.04 27.52 4.76
CA GLU A 114 -16.83 28.80 4.10
C GLU A 114 -15.93 29.76 4.91
N ASN A 115 -15.94 29.62 6.25
CA ASN A 115 -15.10 30.39 7.16
C ASN A 115 -13.67 29.84 7.32
N GLU A 116 -13.39 28.62 6.85
CA GLU A 116 -12.09 27.95 6.98
C GLU A 116 -11.39 27.75 5.62
N VAL A 117 -12.16 27.84 4.52
CA VAL A 117 -11.67 27.65 3.15
C VAL A 117 -11.67 28.98 2.41
N SER A 118 -10.51 29.63 2.34
CA SER A 118 -10.30 30.79 1.47
C SER A 118 -9.87 30.33 0.07
N PRO A 119 -10.46 30.86 -1.03
CA PRO A 119 -10.03 30.55 -2.38
C PRO A 119 -8.55 30.92 -2.60
N ASN A 120 -7.69 29.92 -2.83
CA ASN A 120 -6.29 30.18 -3.15
C ASN A 120 -6.12 30.47 -4.65
N GLN A 121 -6.28 31.74 -5.03
CA GLN A 121 -6.09 32.21 -6.42
C GLN A 121 -4.61 32.35 -6.83
N ILE A 122 -3.68 32.14 -5.90
CA ILE A 122 -2.26 32.40 -6.12
C ILE A 122 -1.57 31.16 -6.73
N GLY A 123 -2.18 29.98 -6.58
CA GLY A 123 -1.54 28.70 -6.88
C GLY A 123 -0.38 28.40 -5.92
N ILE A 124 -0.04 27.13 -5.74
CA ILE A 124 1.11 26.75 -4.91
C ILE A 124 2.39 26.99 -5.73
N LYS A 125 2.91 28.22 -5.69
CA LYS A 125 4.08 28.65 -6.49
C LYS A 125 5.43 28.24 -5.88
N THR A 126 5.48 28.05 -4.57
CA THR A 126 6.73 27.81 -3.82
C THR A 126 7.12 26.34 -3.71
N HIS A 127 6.24 25.42 -4.09
CA HIS A 127 6.50 23.99 -4.01
C HIS A 127 6.46 23.39 -5.41
N LYS A 128 7.63 22.95 -5.90
CA LYS A 128 7.75 22.27 -7.18
C LYS A 128 7.40 20.79 -6.95
N ALA A 129 6.17 20.40 -7.28
CA ALA A 129 5.80 18.98 -7.28
C ALA A 129 6.39 18.31 -8.53
N SER A 130 7.25 17.30 -8.34
CA SER A 130 7.77 16.49 -9.43
C SER A 130 7.26 15.07 -9.28
N ILE A 131 6.48 14.60 -10.25
CA ILE A 131 6.07 13.20 -10.34
C ILE A 131 7.24 12.44 -10.94
N GLN A 132 7.90 11.64 -10.12
CA GLN A 132 8.91 10.72 -10.60
C GLN A 132 8.22 9.39 -10.89
N LEU A 133 8.00 9.11 -12.18
CA LEU A 133 7.50 7.82 -12.63
C LEU A 133 8.64 6.81 -12.47
N CYS A 134 8.47 5.87 -11.55
CA CYS A 134 9.34 4.69 -11.39
C CYS A 134 9.01 3.63 -12.43
#